data_AF-A0A2K2TV94-F1
#
_entry.id   AF-A0A2K2TV94-F1
#
_cell.length_a   1.000
_cell.length_b   1.000
_cell.length_c   1.000
_cell.angle_alpha   90.00
_cell.angle_beta   90.00
_cell.angle_gamma   90.00
#
_symmetry.space_group_name_H-M   'P 1'
#
loop_
_entity.id
_entity.type
_entity.pdbx_description
1 polymer ?
#
loop_
_entity_poly.entity_id
_entity_poly.type
_entity_poly.pdbx_seq_one_letter_code
_entity_poly.pdbx_strand_id
1 'polypeptide(L)'
;MRYLWVEDFGDDSEDQWDKQEVWQEYFDIEDNILLYSLEDALKYLDNYENRSNFDAVLLDIRFPVLSEDSVMTESDIYETYFADIITKNMFEKYSNSDVMKDASSGILLFMALVYRYGYNWNNIAFISANIDDEDLSAVNTLKELMTKVKYEEPLSGREKALYKTRYLDLFSEEGIVEKKLEIIDEKLRIVTCDELISGLTPEKINSEIKKLNTIQEKINSGVPEQKRKGLKYCSVRNQFEMIGLKMPPAFEKPTDESQKKCWLFTEWKDSRLDDVTIAKRIIINMCCILQNNIHGNVSSFLAKQRIYNDEDSTITEETIKQFLQNIIRNVTDFPGLKTQENKLIYAGNIVDTVSSIWESIERPKVNNGISSSYYEFAYYAVMRLTRNWMAHQGIKGIDIQFASFAFLLSMKGIFDVGKFSIKDQNAFRKEEEKLVDFFGYNTVAYQTLDIEEIMHKEYRNTYQNVENAIPQNYSGQMRLPEKEDPFALISALGHSDSCVRERVSVTELYKAFWLCVYFGDKNSRSLKPEDNKNRDIIKILENIYSYQA
;
A
#
# COMPACT_ATOMS: atom_id res chain seq x y z
N MET A 1 -2.68 7.17 -2.43
CA MET A 1 -1.22 6.91 -2.42
C MET A 1 -0.56 8.16 -1.85
N ARG A 2 0.48 8.03 -1.04
CA ARG A 2 1.28 9.15 -0.49
C ARG A 2 2.50 9.37 -1.37
N TYR A 3 2.85 10.61 -1.66
CA TYR A 3 3.93 10.92 -2.60
C TYR A 3 5.07 11.68 -1.95
N LEU A 4 6.32 11.32 -2.28
CA LEU A 4 7.42 12.26 -2.24
C LEU A 4 7.45 12.94 -3.59
N TRP A 5 7.13 14.22 -3.65
CA TRP A 5 7.16 15.01 -4.87
C TRP A 5 8.35 15.96 -4.81
N VAL A 6 9.26 15.84 -5.77
CA VAL A 6 10.36 16.78 -5.96
C VAL A 6 10.10 17.59 -7.21
N GLU A 7 9.88 18.89 -7.04
CA GLU A 7 9.32 19.76 -8.07
C GLU A 7 9.91 21.16 -7.95
N ASP A 8 10.10 21.79 -9.11
CA ASP A 8 10.44 23.19 -9.21
C ASP A 8 9.23 23.93 -9.81
N PHE A 9 8.46 24.59 -8.95
CA PHE A 9 7.29 25.37 -9.38
C PHE A 9 7.68 26.75 -9.97
N GLY A 10 8.97 27.04 -10.07
CA GLY A 10 9.52 28.31 -10.55
C GLY A 10 9.55 29.42 -9.49
N ASP A 11 10.44 30.40 -9.67
CA ASP A 11 10.77 31.46 -8.70
C ASP A 11 9.66 32.52 -8.45
N ASP A 12 8.56 32.52 -9.21
CA ASP A 12 7.49 33.50 -9.04
C ASP A 12 6.49 33.05 -7.97
N SER A 13 6.76 33.46 -6.72
CA SER A 13 6.07 33.02 -5.49
C SER A 13 4.56 33.29 -5.43
N GLU A 14 4.01 34.19 -6.23
CA GLU A 14 2.56 34.44 -6.29
C GLU A 14 1.78 33.40 -7.11
N ASP A 15 2.41 32.73 -8.08
CA ASP A 15 1.76 31.73 -8.97
C ASP A 15 2.03 30.27 -8.55
N GLN A 16 2.94 30.05 -7.60
CA GLN A 16 3.42 28.73 -7.20
C GLN A 16 2.32 27.89 -6.54
N TRP A 17 1.56 28.48 -5.62
CA TRP A 17 0.48 27.77 -4.92
C TRP A 17 -0.67 27.42 -5.86
N ASP A 18 -1.04 28.34 -6.77
CA ASP A 18 -2.08 28.10 -7.76
C ASP A 18 -1.68 26.96 -8.72
N LYS A 19 -0.42 26.93 -9.18
CA LYS A 19 0.10 25.81 -9.98
C LYS A 19 0.12 24.49 -9.22
N GLN A 20 0.52 24.51 -7.95
CA GLN A 20 0.53 23.32 -7.11
C GLN A 20 -0.87 22.73 -6.96
N GLU A 21 -1.86 23.55 -6.60
CA GLU A 21 -3.24 23.10 -6.40
C GLU A 21 -3.83 22.53 -7.69
N VAL A 22 -3.64 23.22 -8.82
CA VAL A 22 -4.09 22.77 -10.14
C VAL A 22 -3.45 21.43 -10.52
N TRP A 23 -2.15 21.25 -10.28
CA TRP A 23 -1.47 19.99 -10.60
C TRP A 23 -1.86 18.86 -9.64
N GLN A 24 -2.06 19.16 -8.36
CA GLN A 24 -2.58 18.20 -7.38
C GLN A 24 -3.99 17.72 -7.75
N GLU A 25 -4.88 18.62 -8.17
CA GLU A 25 -6.21 18.25 -8.66
C GLU A 25 -6.11 17.41 -9.94
N TYR A 26 -5.31 17.85 -10.91
CA TYR A 26 -5.13 17.17 -12.19
C TYR A 26 -4.59 15.74 -12.05
N PHE A 27 -3.62 15.52 -11.16
CA PHE A 27 -3.05 14.21 -10.88
C PHE A 27 -3.78 13.45 -9.75
N ASP A 28 -4.82 14.03 -9.15
CA ASP A 28 -5.59 13.42 -8.06
C ASP A 28 -4.64 12.99 -6.90
N ILE A 29 -3.84 13.97 -6.45
CA ILE A 29 -2.84 13.88 -5.37
C ILE A 29 -3.38 14.60 -4.14
N GLU A 30 -3.77 13.82 -3.12
CA GLU A 30 -4.28 14.37 -1.85
C GLU A 30 -3.20 14.55 -0.77
N ASP A 31 -2.14 13.73 -0.81
CA ASP A 31 -1.16 13.62 0.27
C ASP A 31 0.25 13.49 -0.31
N ASN A 32 1.06 14.53 -0.10
CA ASN A 32 2.43 14.59 -0.60
C ASN A 32 3.36 15.36 0.34
N ILE A 33 4.62 14.95 0.29
CA ILE A 33 5.75 15.63 0.87
C ILE A 33 6.44 16.33 -0.28
N LEU A 34 6.53 17.65 -0.21
CA LEU A 34 7.07 18.46 -1.28
C LEU A 34 8.48 18.93 -0.93
N LEU A 35 9.44 18.68 -1.83
CA LEU A 35 10.82 19.15 -1.74
C LEU A 35 11.22 19.82 -3.05
N TYR A 36 12.18 20.75 -2.99
CA TYR A 36 12.48 21.65 -4.11
C TYR A 36 13.91 21.48 -4.64
N SER A 37 14.76 20.69 -3.99
CA SER A 37 16.16 20.50 -4.41
C SER A 37 16.60 19.04 -4.29
N LEU A 38 17.65 18.68 -5.04
CA LEU A 38 18.29 17.37 -4.94
C LEU A 38 18.86 17.15 -3.54
N GLU A 39 19.51 18.16 -2.98
CA GLU A 39 20.07 18.12 -1.62
C GLU A 39 19.01 17.81 -0.56
N ASP A 40 17.89 18.53 -0.57
CA ASP A 40 16.84 18.33 0.44
C ASP A 40 16.22 16.94 0.31
N ALA A 41 16.01 16.47 -0.92
CA ALA A 41 15.54 15.11 -1.17
C ALA A 41 16.50 14.05 -0.63
N LEU A 42 17.81 14.19 -0.87
CA LEU A 42 18.81 13.25 -0.39
C LEU A 42 18.92 13.26 1.14
N LYS A 43 18.94 14.45 1.78
CA LYS A 43 18.92 14.58 3.25
C LYS A 43 17.65 13.97 3.85
N TYR A 44 16.50 14.20 3.21
CA TYR A 44 15.23 13.64 3.64
C TYR A 44 15.26 12.10 3.60
N LEU A 45 15.81 11.52 2.53
CA LEU A 45 15.93 10.07 2.33
C LEU A 45 17.01 9.41 3.21
N ASP A 46 18.05 10.13 3.60
CA ASP A 46 19.08 9.63 4.51
C ASP A 46 18.53 9.42 5.93
N ASN A 47 17.51 10.17 6.34
CA ASN A 47 16.72 9.80 7.50
C ASN A 47 15.85 8.58 7.17
N TYR A 48 16.16 7.47 7.81
CA TYR A 48 15.48 6.20 7.57
C TYR A 48 13.97 6.25 7.86
N GLU A 49 13.56 6.95 8.91
CA GLU A 49 12.15 7.01 9.34
C GLU A 49 11.28 7.68 8.27
N ASN A 50 11.84 8.64 7.54
CA ASN A 50 11.15 9.39 6.49
C ASN A 50 10.72 8.52 5.31
N ARG A 51 11.41 7.40 5.05
CA ARG A 51 11.10 6.49 3.93
C ARG A 51 9.74 5.81 4.07
N SER A 52 9.16 5.81 5.26
CA SER A 52 7.84 5.27 5.54
C SER A 52 6.69 6.26 5.25
N ASN A 53 7.02 7.53 5.00
CA ASN A 53 6.03 8.60 4.85
C ASN A 53 5.41 8.69 3.45
N PHE A 54 6.00 8.01 2.45
CA PHE A 54 5.51 8.01 1.08
C PHE A 54 5.51 6.60 0.48
N ASP A 55 4.65 6.39 -0.53
CA ASP A 55 4.45 5.13 -1.23
C ASP A 55 5.04 5.16 -2.66
N ALA A 56 5.10 6.35 -3.25
CA ALA A 56 5.62 6.62 -4.59
C ALA A 56 6.39 7.94 -4.64
N VAL A 57 7.22 8.09 -5.67
CA VAL A 57 8.00 9.31 -5.90
C VAL A 57 7.60 9.94 -7.22
N LEU A 58 7.34 11.24 -7.19
CA LEU A 58 7.06 12.08 -8.35
C LEU A 58 8.24 13.02 -8.54
N LEU A 59 8.79 13.06 -9.74
CA LEU A 59 10.00 13.83 -10.05
C LEU A 59 9.74 14.76 -11.23
N ASP A 60 9.99 16.05 -11.09
CA ASP A 60 10.35 16.80 -12.30
C ASP A 60 11.74 16.37 -12.76
N ILE A 61 11.96 16.46 -14.06
CA ILE A 61 13.27 16.24 -14.66
C ILE A 61 14.24 17.34 -14.23
N ARG A 62 13.72 18.56 -14.06
CA ARG A 62 14.50 19.76 -13.78
C ARG A 62 14.10 20.34 -12.43
N PHE A 63 15.08 20.44 -11.55
CA PHE A 63 14.99 21.17 -10.29
C PHE A 63 16.41 21.47 -9.78
N PRO A 64 16.60 22.45 -8.89
CA PRO A 64 17.91 22.80 -8.34
C PRO A 64 18.67 21.64 -7.70
N VAL A 65 19.99 21.60 -7.86
CA VAL A 65 20.85 20.61 -7.18
C VAL A 65 21.00 20.95 -5.70
N LEU A 66 21.24 22.23 -5.41
CA LEU A 66 21.45 22.77 -4.06
C LEU A 66 20.19 23.51 -3.61
N SER A 67 19.92 23.50 -2.30
CA SER A 67 18.90 24.39 -1.73
C SER A 67 19.41 25.83 -1.62
N GLU A 68 18.51 26.80 -1.49
CA GLU A 68 18.88 28.23 -1.43
C GLU A 68 19.85 28.55 -0.28
N ASP A 69 19.66 27.91 0.88
CA ASP A 69 20.48 28.08 2.09
C ASP A 69 21.57 27.00 2.23
N SER A 70 21.96 26.36 1.12
CA SER A 70 22.91 25.25 1.16
C SER A 70 24.29 25.66 1.68
N VAL A 71 24.81 24.84 2.58
CA VAL A 71 26.22 24.88 3.02
C VAL A 71 27.10 23.87 2.26
N MET A 72 26.49 23.01 1.44
CA MET A 72 27.18 22.03 0.62
C MET A 72 27.49 22.61 -0.76
N THR A 73 28.56 22.12 -1.38
CA THR A 73 28.83 22.34 -2.80
C THR A 73 28.31 21.19 -3.65
N GLU A 74 28.14 21.39 -4.96
CA GLU A 74 27.83 20.29 -5.88
C GLU A 74 28.86 19.15 -5.79
N SER A 75 30.14 19.49 -5.54
CA SER A 75 31.18 18.48 -5.34
C SER A 75 30.95 17.68 -4.05
N ASP A 76 30.49 18.30 -2.97
CA ASP A 76 30.17 17.59 -1.73
C ASP A 76 28.98 16.63 -1.92
N ILE A 77 27.98 17.05 -2.69
CA ILE A 77 26.83 16.19 -3.07
C ILE A 77 27.32 14.98 -3.87
N TYR A 78 28.18 15.19 -4.86
CA TYR A 78 28.75 14.11 -5.66
C TYR A 78 29.51 13.11 -4.77
N GLU A 79 30.47 13.58 -3.97
CA GLU A 79 31.31 12.71 -3.14
C GLU A 79 30.47 11.95 -2.10
N THR A 80 29.43 12.57 -1.54
CA THR A 80 28.61 11.96 -0.48
C THR A 80 27.60 10.94 -1.01
N TYR A 81 26.97 11.23 -2.16
CA TYR A 81 25.80 10.48 -2.63
C TYR A 81 26.00 9.70 -3.91
N PHE A 82 26.93 10.11 -4.79
CA PHE A 82 27.00 9.64 -6.17
C PHE A 82 28.32 8.99 -6.58
N ALA A 83 29.42 9.21 -5.85
CA ALA A 83 30.75 8.70 -6.21
C ALA A 83 30.79 7.16 -6.39
N ASP A 84 29.95 6.44 -5.66
CA ASP A 84 29.82 4.98 -5.76
C ASP A 84 28.84 4.50 -6.86
N ILE A 85 28.12 5.42 -7.52
CA ILE A 85 27.04 5.12 -8.48
C ILE A 85 27.42 5.54 -9.89
N ILE A 86 27.95 6.77 -10.05
CA ILE A 86 28.29 7.36 -11.34
C ILE A 86 29.63 8.09 -11.29
N THR A 87 30.26 8.28 -12.45
CA THR A 87 31.48 9.09 -12.55
C THR A 87 31.19 10.58 -12.37
N LYS A 88 32.17 11.34 -11.89
CA LYS A 88 32.09 12.81 -11.74
C LYS A 88 31.66 13.52 -13.02
N ASN A 89 32.21 13.13 -14.17
CA ASN A 89 31.84 13.71 -15.46
C ASN A 89 30.36 13.48 -15.81
N MET A 90 29.81 12.31 -15.46
CA MET A 90 28.38 12.04 -15.65
C MET A 90 27.51 12.83 -14.68
N PHE A 91 27.96 13.00 -13.43
CA PHE A 91 27.28 13.87 -12.48
C PHE A 91 27.24 15.31 -12.99
N GLU A 92 28.38 15.87 -13.36
CA GLU A 92 28.52 17.23 -13.91
C GLU A 92 27.64 17.43 -15.15
N LYS A 93 27.47 16.42 -16.01
CA LYS A 93 26.56 16.49 -17.17
C LYS A 93 25.10 16.75 -16.77
N TYR A 94 24.65 16.24 -15.63
CA TYR A 94 23.27 16.39 -15.16
C TYR A 94 23.10 17.45 -14.07
N SER A 95 24.17 17.82 -13.38
CA SER A 95 24.18 18.88 -12.36
C SER A 95 24.47 20.27 -12.93
N ASN A 96 25.14 20.37 -14.09
CA ASN A 96 25.77 21.61 -14.54
C ASN A 96 24.83 22.83 -14.55
N SER A 97 25.22 23.80 -13.73
CA SER A 97 24.48 24.99 -13.33
C SER A 97 24.86 26.25 -14.12
N ASP A 98 25.72 26.16 -15.16
CA ASP A 98 26.12 27.30 -16.02
C ASP A 98 24.92 27.99 -16.72
N VAL A 99 23.76 27.34 -16.75
CA VAL A 99 22.46 27.97 -16.91
C VAL A 99 21.57 27.34 -15.85
N MET A 100 21.14 28.09 -14.83
CA MET A 100 20.25 27.62 -13.75
C MET A 100 18.88 27.06 -14.20
N LYS A 101 18.67 26.79 -15.50
CA LYS A 101 17.43 26.31 -16.11
C LYS A 101 17.55 24.96 -16.86
N ASP A 102 18.72 24.31 -16.84
CA ASP A 102 18.95 23.05 -17.60
C ASP A 102 19.50 21.86 -16.78
N ALA A 103 19.71 22.00 -15.46
CA ALA A 103 20.09 20.87 -14.62
C ALA A 103 19.00 19.79 -14.65
N SER A 104 19.39 18.55 -14.95
CA SER A 104 18.48 17.40 -15.02
C SER A 104 18.55 16.58 -13.72
N SER A 105 18.45 17.28 -12.59
CA SER A 105 18.60 16.74 -11.23
C SER A 105 17.62 15.59 -10.92
N GLY A 106 16.46 15.54 -11.59
CA GLY A 106 15.53 14.42 -11.46
C GLY A 106 16.13 13.08 -11.88
N ILE A 107 17.07 13.09 -12.83
CA ILE A 107 17.81 11.89 -13.26
C ILE A 107 18.78 11.44 -12.15
N LEU A 108 19.48 12.40 -11.54
CA LEU A 108 20.37 12.13 -10.41
C LEU A 108 19.57 11.53 -9.25
N LEU A 109 18.44 12.14 -8.88
CA LEU A 109 17.60 11.62 -7.81
C LEU A 109 17.04 10.23 -8.15
N PHE A 110 16.61 9.99 -9.38
CA PHE A 110 16.19 8.66 -9.83
C PHE A 110 17.30 7.61 -9.63
N MET A 111 18.53 7.91 -10.01
CA MET A 111 19.67 7.01 -9.81
C MET A 111 19.94 6.76 -8.32
N ALA A 112 19.90 7.79 -7.48
CA ALA A 112 20.05 7.63 -6.03
C ALA A 112 18.94 6.75 -5.44
N LEU A 113 17.67 7.01 -5.79
CA LEU A 113 16.51 6.22 -5.36
C LEU A 113 16.70 4.73 -5.68
N VAL A 114 17.09 4.41 -6.91
CA VAL A 114 17.23 3.01 -7.34
C VAL A 114 18.48 2.36 -6.76
N TYR A 115 19.65 2.99 -6.87
CA TYR A 115 20.93 2.35 -6.56
C TYR A 115 21.40 2.49 -5.12
N ARG A 116 21.14 3.64 -4.48
CA ARG A 116 21.52 3.88 -3.08
C ARG A 116 20.43 3.44 -2.12
N TYR A 117 19.18 3.81 -2.41
CA TYR A 117 18.06 3.59 -1.50
C TYR A 117 17.26 2.31 -1.81
N GLY A 118 17.56 1.62 -2.91
CA GLY A 118 16.89 0.36 -3.28
C GLY A 118 15.40 0.52 -3.59
N TYR A 119 14.96 1.73 -3.96
CA TYR A 119 13.57 2.03 -4.21
C TYR A 119 13.06 1.34 -5.48
N ASN A 120 11.82 0.86 -5.45
CA ASN A 120 11.23 0.20 -6.59
C ASN A 120 10.94 1.22 -7.70
N TRP A 121 11.68 1.11 -8.82
CA TRP A 121 11.52 1.97 -9.99
C TRP A 121 10.10 2.02 -10.55
N ASN A 122 9.27 0.99 -10.33
CA ASN A 122 7.86 1.00 -10.75
C ASN A 122 7.00 2.04 -10.01
N ASN A 123 7.43 2.48 -8.82
CA ASN A 123 6.76 3.45 -7.95
C ASN A 123 7.35 4.85 -8.12
N ILE A 124 8.20 5.05 -9.11
CA ILE A 124 8.73 6.37 -9.49
C ILE A 124 8.01 6.78 -10.78
N ALA A 125 7.65 8.05 -10.89
CA ALA A 125 7.15 8.65 -12.11
C ALA A 125 7.74 10.04 -12.30
N PHE A 126 7.94 10.41 -13.56
CA PHE A 126 8.29 11.78 -13.91
C PHE A 126 7.02 12.60 -14.19
N ILE A 127 6.98 13.83 -13.70
CA ILE A 127 5.95 14.82 -14.03
C ILE A 127 6.66 15.99 -14.65
N SER A 128 6.50 16.20 -15.96
CA SER A 128 7.29 17.21 -16.66
C SER A 128 6.50 17.88 -17.78
N ALA A 129 6.90 19.10 -18.11
CA ALA A 129 6.38 19.83 -19.25
C ALA A 129 7.08 19.32 -20.53
N ASN A 130 6.31 18.97 -21.57
CA ASN A 130 6.81 18.51 -22.87
C ASN A 130 7.61 17.19 -22.80
N ILE A 131 6.92 16.11 -22.44
CA ILE A 131 7.52 14.77 -22.33
C ILE A 131 7.96 14.22 -23.68
N ASP A 132 7.19 14.49 -24.74
CA ASP A 132 7.35 13.82 -26.03
C ASP A 132 7.63 14.79 -27.19
N ASP A 133 8.12 14.24 -28.31
CA ASP A 133 8.17 14.93 -29.60
C ASP A 133 6.74 15.25 -30.08
N GLU A 134 6.56 16.36 -30.80
CA GLU A 134 5.24 16.79 -31.32
C GLU A 134 4.52 15.67 -32.08
N ASP A 135 5.29 14.82 -32.79
CA ASP A 135 4.82 13.65 -33.54
C ASP A 135 4.11 12.58 -32.67
N LEU A 136 4.29 12.59 -31.35
CA LEU A 136 3.67 11.64 -30.41
C LEU A 136 2.49 12.22 -29.63
N SER A 137 2.26 13.53 -29.72
CA SER A 137 1.14 14.21 -29.04
C SER A 137 -0.22 13.59 -29.39
N ALA A 138 -0.42 13.23 -30.67
CA ALA A 138 -1.63 12.56 -31.13
C ALA A 138 -1.81 11.17 -30.50
N VAL A 139 -0.74 10.38 -30.41
CA VAL A 139 -0.75 9.05 -29.79
C VAL A 139 -1.14 9.14 -28.32
N ASN A 140 -0.52 10.05 -27.57
CA ASN A 140 -0.79 10.21 -26.13
C ASN A 140 -2.20 10.72 -25.87
N THR A 141 -2.67 11.69 -26.66
CA THR A 141 -4.06 12.19 -26.54
C THR A 141 -5.06 11.06 -26.76
N LEU A 142 -4.85 10.20 -27.76
CA LEU A 142 -5.73 9.06 -28.01
C LEU A 142 -5.69 8.05 -26.86
N LYS A 143 -4.50 7.74 -26.32
CA LYS A 143 -4.36 6.88 -25.13
C LYS A 143 -5.08 7.44 -23.91
N GLU A 144 -4.93 8.73 -23.64
CA GLU A 144 -5.57 9.43 -22.53
C GLU A 144 -7.10 9.31 -22.63
N LEU A 145 -7.68 9.62 -23.80
CA LEU A 145 -9.12 9.54 -24.02
C LEU A 145 -9.65 8.09 -24.00
N MET A 146 -8.89 7.13 -24.52
CA MET A 146 -9.23 5.71 -24.41
C MET A 146 -9.21 5.23 -22.96
N THR A 147 -8.23 5.68 -22.18
CA THR A 147 -8.11 5.34 -20.76
C THR A 147 -9.28 5.92 -19.97
N LYS A 148 -9.69 7.16 -20.26
CA LYS A 148 -10.92 7.73 -19.70
C LYS A 148 -12.14 6.85 -19.94
N VAL A 149 -12.38 6.42 -21.19
CA VAL A 149 -13.52 5.55 -21.52
C VAL A 149 -13.42 4.18 -20.84
N LYS A 150 -12.20 3.63 -20.69
CA LYS A 150 -11.96 2.38 -19.95
C LYS A 150 -12.40 2.48 -18.49
N TYR A 151 -12.28 3.66 -17.88
CA TYR A 151 -12.77 3.97 -16.54
C TYR A 151 -14.27 4.28 -16.50
N GLU A 152 -15.02 3.92 -17.56
CA GLU A 152 -16.46 4.16 -17.70
C GLU A 152 -16.86 5.64 -17.72
N GLU A 153 -15.88 6.54 -17.92
CA GLU A 153 -16.10 7.97 -17.93
C GLU A 153 -16.40 8.48 -19.35
N PRO A 154 -17.52 9.21 -19.55
CA PRO A 154 -17.93 9.63 -20.87
C PRO A 154 -17.04 10.73 -21.43
N LEU A 155 -16.77 10.66 -22.73
CA LEU A 155 -16.14 11.77 -23.45
C LEU A 155 -17.14 12.92 -23.65
N SER A 156 -16.72 14.14 -23.32
CA SER A 156 -17.43 15.38 -23.66
C SER A 156 -17.44 15.64 -25.17
N GLY A 157 -18.27 16.58 -25.63
CA GLY A 157 -18.32 16.97 -27.04
C GLY A 157 -16.97 17.45 -27.59
N ARG A 158 -16.21 18.22 -26.78
CA ARG A 158 -14.86 18.70 -27.11
C ARG A 158 -13.87 17.54 -27.22
N GLU A 159 -13.91 16.59 -26.29
CA GLU A 159 -13.04 15.41 -26.30
C GLU A 159 -13.35 14.46 -27.47
N LYS A 160 -14.62 14.28 -27.83
CA LYS A 160 -15.00 13.51 -29.03
C LYS A 160 -14.45 14.14 -30.31
N ALA A 161 -14.55 15.47 -30.43
CA ALA A 161 -13.97 16.19 -31.57
C ALA A 161 -12.45 16.06 -31.57
N LEU A 162 -11.79 16.23 -30.42
CA LEU A 162 -10.36 16.08 -30.27
C LEU A 162 -9.89 14.67 -30.66
N TYR A 163 -10.59 13.62 -30.22
CA TYR A 163 -10.29 12.24 -30.61
C TYR A 163 -10.32 12.09 -32.14
N LYS A 164 -11.40 12.56 -32.79
CA LYS A 164 -11.56 12.47 -34.25
C LYS A 164 -10.42 13.19 -34.97
N THR A 165 -10.03 14.38 -34.51
CA THR A 165 -8.90 15.13 -35.07
C THR A 165 -7.59 14.37 -34.90
N ARG A 166 -7.25 13.92 -33.67
CA ARG A 166 -5.99 13.21 -33.42
C ARG A 166 -5.90 11.86 -34.12
N TYR A 167 -7.02 11.17 -34.29
CA TYR A 167 -7.10 9.96 -35.09
C TYR A 167 -6.71 10.23 -36.55
N LEU A 168 -7.21 11.33 -37.13
CA LEU A 168 -6.87 11.74 -38.51
C LEU A 168 -5.42 12.21 -38.62
N ASP A 169 -4.91 12.95 -37.65
CA ASP A 169 -3.48 13.34 -37.59
C ASP A 169 -2.57 12.10 -37.66
N LEU A 170 -2.99 10.99 -37.05
CA LEU A 170 -2.21 9.75 -36.98
C LEU A 170 -2.36 8.88 -38.24
N PHE A 171 -3.58 8.70 -38.77
CA PHE A 171 -3.92 7.67 -39.77
C PHE A 171 -4.40 8.19 -41.13
N SER A 172 -4.46 9.50 -41.38
CA SER A 172 -4.78 10.02 -42.71
C SER A 172 -3.69 9.70 -43.75
N GLU A 173 -3.98 9.93 -45.04
CA GLU A 173 -3.02 9.73 -46.15
C GLU A 173 -1.75 10.58 -46.01
N GLU A 174 -1.83 11.70 -45.29
CA GLU A 174 -0.67 12.54 -44.92
C GLU A 174 -0.37 12.48 -43.41
N GLY A 175 -0.88 11.45 -42.73
CA GLY A 175 -0.74 11.27 -41.29
C GLY A 175 0.67 10.84 -40.87
N ILE A 176 0.93 10.90 -39.58
CA ILE A 176 2.24 10.60 -38.99
C ILE A 176 2.68 9.16 -39.29
N VAL A 177 1.75 8.20 -39.22
CA VAL A 177 2.03 6.78 -39.49
C VAL A 177 2.51 6.59 -40.92
N GLU A 178 1.81 7.15 -41.90
CA GLU A 178 2.20 7.03 -43.32
C GLU A 178 3.54 7.73 -43.58
N LYS A 179 3.71 8.95 -43.06
CA LYS A 179 4.95 9.75 -43.25
C LYS A 179 6.19 9.11 -42.63
N LYS A 180 6.06 8.40 -41.51
CA LYS A 180 7.21 7.87 -40.74
C LYS A 180 7.44 6.38 -40.96
N LEU A 181 6.39 5.61 -41.21
CA LEU A 181 6.45 4.15 -41.31
C LEU A 181 6.27 3.65 -42.75
N GLU A 182 6.03 4.55 -43.70
CA GLU A 182 5.93 4.31 -45.16
C GLU A 182 4.80 3.37 -45.60
N ILE A 183 4.15 2.64 -44.68
CA ILE A 183 3.00 1.76 -44.93
C ILE A 183 2.06 1.79 -43.71
N ILE A 184 0.78 2.13 -43.92
CA ILE A 184 -0.30 1.81 -42.96
C ILE A 184 -0.53 0.29 -42.92
N ASP A 185 0.07 -0.39 -41.95
CA ASP A 185 -0.34 -1.76 -41.59
C ASP A 185 -1.77 -1.70 -41.03
N GLU A 186 -2.76 -2.26 -41.74
CA GLU A 186 -4.16 -2.30 -41.30
C GLU A 186 -4.32 -2.92 -39.91
N LYS A 187 -3.37 -3.76 -39.47
CA LYS A 187 -3.38 -4.35 -38.12
C LYS A 187 -3.05 -3.34 -37.02
N LEU A 188 -2.43 -2.21 -37.36
CA LEU A 188 -2.14 -1.10 -36.44
C LEU A 188 -3.26 -0.07 -36.37
N ARG A 189 -4.27 -0.14 -37.27
CA ARG A 189 -5.44 0.74 -37.16
C ARG A 189 -6.15 0.48 -35.83
N ILE A 190 -6.50 1.57 -35.19
CA ILE A 190 -7.29 1.56 -33.96
C ILE A 190 -8.76 1.85 -34.25
N VAL A 191 -9.59 1.65 -33.25
CA VAL A 191 -11.01 1.99 -33.32
C VAL A 191 -11.26 3.49 -33.50
N THR A 192 -12.31 3.82 -34.24
CA THR A 192 -12.83 5.19 -34.37
C THR A 192 -13.49 5.66 -33.07
N CYS A 193 -13.72 6.98 -32.94
CA CYS A 193 -14.41 7.54 -31.77
C CYS A 193 -15.81 6.93 -31.58
N ASP A 194 -16.53 6.68 -32.67
CA ASP A 194 -17.91 6.20 -32.61
C ASP A 194 -17.95 4.72 -32.17
N GLU A 195 -16.97 3.92 -32.60
CA GLU A 195 -16.78 2.54 -32.11
C GLU A 195 -16.35 2.52 -30.64
N LEU A 196 -15.44 3.41 -30.23
CA LEU A 196 -14.99 3.51 -28.84
C LEU A 196 -16.15 3.78 -27.88
N ILE A 197 -17.01 4.76 -28.21
CA ILE A 197 -18.15 5.14 -27.36
C ILE A 197 -19.34 4.18 -27.46
N SER A 198 -19.33 3.24 -28.41
CA SER A 198 -20.40 2.23 -28.57
C SER A 198 -20.37 1.12 -27.50
N GLY A 199 -19.47 1.23 -26.51
CA GLY A 199 -19.38 0.32 -25.37
C GLY A 199 -18.39 -0.82 -25.60
N LEU A 200 -17.13 -0.50 -25.90
CA LEU A 200 -16.07 -1.50 -25.92
C LEU A 200 -15.77 -2.01 -24.51
N THR A 201 -15.43 -3.30 -24.39
CA THR A 201 -14.97 -3.85 -23.11
C THR A 201 -13.59 -3.30 -22.75
N PRO A 202 -13.24 -3.23 -21.45
CA PRO A 202 -11.91 -2.81 -21.01
C PRO A 202 -10.76 -3.59 -21.66
N GLU A 203 -10.92 -4.90 -21.89
CA GLU A 203 -9.90 -5.74 -22.53
C GLU A 203 -9.66 -5.31 -23.98
N LYS A 204 -10.74 -4.94 -24.69
CA LYS A 204 -10.64 -4.49 -26.07
C LYS A 204 -9.98 -3.11 -26.13
N ILE A 205 -10.34 -2.20 -25.23
CA ILE A 205 -9.66 -0.89 -25.12
C ILE A 205 -8.16 -1.06 -24.83
N ASN A 206 -7.78 -1.97 -23.91
CA ASN A 206 -6.37 -2.28 -23.64
C ASN A 206 -5.63 -2.80 -24.88
N SER A 207 -6.30 -3.61 -25.70
CA SER A 207 -5.73 -4.07 -26.98
C SER A 207 -5.47 -2.92 -27.94
N GLU A 208 -6.36 -1.94 -28.02
CA GLU A 208 -6.18 -0.75 -28.86
C GLU A 208 -5.06 0.17 -28.33
N ILE A 209 -4.97 0.37 -27.01
CA ILE A 209 -3.84 1.08 -26.37
C ILE A 209 -2.51 0.38 -26.66
N LYS A 210 -2.48 -0.97 -26.70
CA LYS A 210 -1.28 -1.73 -27.05
C LYS A 210 -0.83 -1.49 -28.50
N LYS A 211 -1.77 -1.31 -29.45
CA LYS A 211 -1.44 -0.89 -30.82
C LYS A 211 -0.82 0.52 -30.83
N LEU A 212 -1.38 1.46 -30.06
CA LEU A 212 -0.80 2.81 -29.90
C LEU A 212 0.62 2.77 -29.31
N ASN A 213 0.89 1.89 -28.33
CA ASN A 213 2.25 1.66 -27.83
C ASN A 213 3.20 1.17 -28.92
N THR A 214 2.74 0.23 -29.75
CA THR A 214 3.51 -0.29 -30.89
C THR A 214 3.82 0.80 -31.92
N ILE A 215 2.86 1.69 -32.19
CA ILE A 215 3.04 2.84 -33.09
C ILE A 215 4.09 3.80 -32.50
N GLN A 216 3.99 4.15 -31.21
CA GLN A 216 4.96 5.01 -30.54
C GLN A 216 6.39 4.45 -30.61
N GLU A 217 6.56 3.16 -30.34
CA GLU A 217 7.86 2.48 -30.44
C GLU A 217 8.44 2.58 -31.86
N LYS A 218 7.62 2.32 -32.87
CA LYS A 218 8.03 2.42 -34.28
C LYS A 218 8.42 3.85 -34.68
N ILE A 219 7.62 4.86 -34.31
CA ILE A 219 7.92 6.28 -34.56
C ILE A 219 9.26 6.66 -33.91
N ASN A 220 9.49 6.25 -32.66
CA ASN A 220 10.72 6.54 -31.93
C ASN A 220 11.97 5.88 -32.54
N SER A 221 11.82 4.68 -33.12
CA SER A 221 12.93 3.97 -33.78
C SER A 221 13.38 4.58 -35.11
N GLY A 222 12.55 5.42 -35.73
CA GLY A 222 12.83 6.05 -37.04
C GLY A 222 13.52 7.42 -36.99
N VAL A 223 13.87 7.94 -35.82
CA VAL A 223 14.45 9.29 -35.68
C VAL A 223 15.99 9.23 -35.56
N PRO A 224 16.76 9.81 -36.50
CA PRO A 224 18.22 9.92 -36.37
C PRO A 224 18.63 10.80 -35.17
N GLU A 225 19.60 10.33 -34.38
CA GLU A 225 20.10 10.97 -33.13
C GLU A 225 20.43 12.47 -33.25
N GLN A 226 20.84 12.92 -34.44
CA GLN A 226 21.44 14.24 -34.65
C GLN A 226 20.43 15.41 -34.69
N LYS A 227 19.12 15.16 -34.64
CA LYS A 227 18.08 16.23 -34.69
C LYS A 227 17.40 16.57 -33.37
N ARG A 228 17.67 15.85 -32.26
CA ARG A 228 17.05 16.12 -30.97
C ARG A 228 17.82 17.21 -30.21
N LYS A 229 17.42 18.47 -30.39
CA LYS A 229 17.95 19.59 -29.59
C LYS A 229 17.26 19.66 -28.22
N GLY A 230 18.04 19.62 -27.14
CA GLY A 230 17.60 19.82 -25.75
C GLY A 230 17.47 18.53 -24.93
N LEU A 231 17.73 18.62 -23.61
CA LEU A 231 17.47 17.58 -22.62
C LEU A 231 15.95 17.48 -22.38
N LYS A 232 15.28 16.65 -23.19
CA LYS A 232 13.88 16.22 -23.00
C LYS A 232 13.83 14.81 -22.41
N TYR A 233 12.72 14.44 -21.78
CA TYR A 233 12.47 13.09 -21.26
C TYR A 233 12.83 11.99 -22.27
N CYS A 234 12.37 12.09 -23.54
CA CYS A 234 12.70 11.09 -24.58
C CYS A 234 14.21 10.95 -24.86
N SER A 235 14.95 12.05 -24.80
CA SER A 235 16.40 12.04 -25.06
C SER A 235 17.12 11.26 -23.96
N VAL A 236 16.72 11.48 -22.72
CA VAL A 236 17.24 10.78 -21.54
C VAL A 236 16.83 9.31 -21.57
N ARG A 237 15.55 9.03 -21.88
CA ARG A 237 15.02 7.66 -21.97
C ARG A 237 15.82 6.81 -22.93
N ASN A 238 16.12 7.32 -24.11
CA ASN A 238 16.95 6.61 -25.08
C ASN A 238 18.35 6.30 -24.55
N GLN A 239 18.99 7.26 -23.86
CA GLN A 239 20.31 7.04 -23.26
C GLN A 239 20.26 5.95 -22.18
N PHE A 240 19.20 5.93 -21.35
CA PHE A 240 18.99 4.90 -20.32
C PHE A 240 18.74 3.52 -20.94
N GLU A 241 17.88 3.45 -21.96
CA GLU A 241 17.58 2.19 -22.66
C GLU A 241 18.84 1.59 -23.32
N MET A 242 19.74 2.41 -23.87
CA MET A 242 21.01 1.96 -24.46
C MET A 242 21.94 1.27 -23.45
N ILE A 243 21.90 1.66 -22.18
CA ILE A 243 22.69 1.05 -21.10
C ILE A 243 21.90 -0.01 -20.32
N GLY A 244 20.74 -0.43 -20.84
CA GLY A 244 19.91 -1.47 -20.24
C GLY A 244 19.05 -0.99 -19.07
N LEU A 245 18.95 0.32 -18.83
CA LEU A 245 18.09 0.90 -17.80
C LEU A 245 16.72 1.22 -18.36
N LYS A 246 15.69 0.83 -17.62
CA LYS A 246 14.31 1.16 -17.96
C LYS A 246 13.90 2.42 -17.22
N MET A 247 13.60 3.47 -17.97
CA MET A 247 13.14 4.74 -17.41
C MET A 247 11.71 4.59 -16.85
N PRO A 248 11.39 5.17 -15.68
CA PRO A 248 10.04 5.21 -15.12
C PRO A 248 9.09 6.00 -16.03
N PRO A 249 7.78 5.73 -16.04
CA PRO A 249 6.83 6.47 -16.87
C PRO A 249 6.84 7.98 -16.56
N ALA A 250 6.41 8.77 -17.55
CA ALA A 250 6.25 10.21 -17.40
C ALA A 250 4.83 10.65 -17.76
N PHE A 251 4.34 11.67 -17.06
CA PHE A 251 3.01 12.24 -17.23
C PHE A 251 3.08 13.76 -17.41
N GLU A 252 2.38 14.25 -18.44
CA GLU A 252 2.52 15.63 -18.87
C GLU A 252 1.74 16.54 -17.93
N LYS A 253 2.36 17.65 -17.52
CA LYS A 253 1.69 18.70 -16.74
C LYS A 253 0.54 19.30 -17.56
N PRO A 254 -0.60 19.69 -16.94
CA PRO A 254 -1.74 20.20 -17.69
C PRO A 254 -1.38 21.49 -18.41
N THR A 255 -1.74 21.59 -19.69
CA THR A 255 -1.47 22.78 -20.54
C THR A 255 -2.66 23.74 -20.62
N ASP A 256 -3.83 23.32 -20.16
CA ASP A 256 -5.10 24.04 -20.22
C ASP A 256 -5.89 23.74 -18.93
N GLU A 257 -6.34 24.78 -18.22
CA GLU A 257 -7.13 24.68 -16.97
C GLU A 257 -8.43 23.88 -17.13
N SER A 258 -8.92 23.68 -18.35
CA SER A 258 -10.08 22.84 -18.61
C SER A 258 -9.81 21.34 -18.51
N GLN A 259 -8.55 20.91 -18.46
CA GLN A 259 -8.16 19.53 -18.19
C GLN A 259 -8.21 19.26 -16.69
N LYS A 260 -9.23 18.52 -16.26
CA LYS A 260 -9.46 18.26 -14.83
C LYS A 260 -8.72 17.05 -14.26
N LYS A 261 -8.29 16.12 -15.11
CA LYS A 261 -7.73 14.84 -14.64
C LYS A 261 -6.82 14.18 -15.68
N CYS A 262 -5.72 13.60 -15.23
CA CYS A 262 -4.86 12.69 -16.00
C CYS A 262 -5.26 11.23 -15.77
N TRP A 263 -5.88 10.62 -16.78
CA TRP A 263 -6.33 9.23 -16.77
C TRP A 263 -5.18 8.24 -16.88
N LEU A 264 -4.15 8.55 -17.67
CA LEU A 264 -2.94 7.71 -17.71
C LEU A 264 -2.21 7.68 -16.36
N PHE A 265 -2.14 8.81 -15.65
CA PHE A 265 -1.61 8.83 -14.29
C PHE A 265 -2.51 8.05 -13.33
N THR A 266 -3.82 8.18 -13.46
CA THR A 266 -4.79 7.42 -12.65
C THR A 266 -4.61 5.91 -12.84
N GLU A 267 -4.49 5.44 -14.08
CA GLU A 267 -4.20 4.04 -14.37
C GLU A 267 -2.87 3.58 -13.77
N TRP A 268 -1.82 4.41 -13.89
CA TRP A 268 -0.54 4.13 -13.25
C TRP A 268 -0.70 4.03 -11.74
N LYS A 269 -1.30 5.01 -11.08
CA LYS A 269 -1.58 5.04 -9.64
C LYS A 269 -2.31 3.76 -9.19
N ASP A 270 -3.42 3.43 -9.84
CA ASP A 270 -4.27 2.30 -9.46
C ASP A 270 -3.56 0.96 -9.65
N SER A 271 -2.75 0.82 -10.71
CA SER A 271 -1.97 -0.40 -10.93
C SER A 271 -0.86 -0.66 -9.90
N ARG A 272 -0.59 0.30 -9.00
CA ARG A 272 0.34 0.15 -7.85
C ARG A 272 -0.39 -0.05 -6.52
N LEU A 273 -1.70 0.18 -6.48
CA LEU A 273 -2.52 -0.08 -5.31
C LEU A 273 -2.92 -1.56 -5.30
N ASP A 274 -2.00 -2.41 -4.83
CA ASP A 274 -2.34 -3.80 -4.50
C ASP A 274 -2.72 -3.94 -3.03
N ASP A 275 -3.30 -5.08 -2.68
CA ASP A 275 -3.77 -5.35 -1.32
C ASP A 275 -2.70 -5.11 -0.25
N VAL A 276 -1.45 -5.42 -0.56
CA VAL A 276 -0.33 -5.24 0.36
C VAL A 276 0.00 -3.76 0.53
N THR A 277 0.01 -2.99 -0.55
CA THR A 277 0.25 -1.54 -0.51
C THR A 277 -0.86 -0.82 0.24
N ILE A 278 -2.11 -1.23 0.06
CA ILE A 278 -3.26 -0.71 0.80
C ILE A 278 -3.12 -1.01 2.30
N ALA A 279 -2.91 -2.28 2.67
CA ALA A 279 -2.75 -2.70 4.06
C ALA A 279 -1.55 -1.99 4.73
N LYS A 280 -0.39 -1.94 4.05
CA LYS A 280 0.81 -1.23 4.50
C LYS A 280 0.50 0.21 4.89
N ARG A 281 -0.17 0.96 4.00
CA ARG A 281 -0.48 2.38 4.22
C ARG A 281 -1.34 2.56 5.48
N ILE A 282 -2.38 1.75 5.62
CA ILE A 282 -3.31 1.84 6.75
C ILE A 282 -2.58 1.51 8.06
N ILE A 283 -1.76 0.45 8.07
CA ILE A 283 -0.95 0.05 9.23
C ILE A 283 0.00 1.17 9.66
N ILE A 284 0.76 1.76 8.72
CA ILE A 284 1.69 2.85 9.03
C ILE A 284 0.93 4.03 9.64
N ASN A 285 -0.17 4.46 9.02
CA ASN A 285 -0.95 5.60 9.50
C ASN A 285 -1.47 5.37 10.92
N MET A 286 -2.03 4.18 11.20
CA MET A 286 -2.50 3.82 12.52
C MET A 286 -1.35 3.82 13.53
N CYS A 287 -0.19 3.24 13.20
CA CYS A 287 0.99 3.28 14.06
C CYS A 287 1.48 4.70 14.35
N CYS A 288 1.53 5.59 13.36
CA CYS A 288 1.92 6.98 13.54
C CYS A 288 0.94 7.75 14.45
N ILE A 289 -0.36 7.56 14.27
CA ILE A 289 -1.40 8.15 15.15
C ILE A 289 -1.18 7.68 16.60
N LEU A 290 -0.93 6.38 16.80
CA LEU A 290 -0.64 5.82 18.11
C LEU A 290 0.64 6.41 18.72
N GLN A 291 1.75 6.46 17.97
CA GLN A 291 3.02 7.05 18.41
C GLN A 291 2.88 8.49 18.86
N ASN A 292 2.13 9.31 18.12
CA ASN A 292 1.88 10.72 18.43
C ASN A 292 0.99 10.93 19.67
N ASN A 293 0.36 9.88 20.19
CA ASN A 293 -0.46 9.94 21.40
C ASN A 293 0.23 9.28 22.61
N ILE A 294 1.40 8.66 22.41
CA ILE A 294 2.17 8.04 23.49
C ILE A 294 3.07 9.10 24.13
N HIS A 295 2.55 9.74 25.18
CA HIS A 295 3.28 10.71 25.97
C HIS A 295 2.96 10.58 27.47
N GLY A 296 3.97 10.40 28.31
CA GLY A 296 3.80 10.46 29.77
C GLY A 296 3.45 9.11 30.39
N ASN A 297 2.38 9.03 31.19
CA ASN A 297 2.03 7.77 31.87
C ASN A 297 1.38 6.79 30.88
N VAL A 298 2.14 5.83 30.36
CA VAL A 298 1.68 4.77 29.43
C VAL A 298 0.36 4.10 29.85
N SER A 299 0.14 3.93 31.15
CA SER A 299 -1.10 3.35 31.69
C SER A 299 -2.36 4.14 31.34
N SER A 300 -2.24 5.43 31.04
CA SER A 300 -3.36 6.26 30.59
C SER A 300 -3.72 6.05 29.13
N PHE A 301 -3.00 5.25 28.34
CA PHE A 301 -3.30 5.01 26.93
C PHE A 301 -3.47 3.54 26.58
N LEU A 302 -3.13 2.62 27.49
CA LEU A 302 -3.35 1.20 27.31
C LEU A 302 -4.79 0.81 27.66
N ALA A 303 -5.34 -0.14 26.91
CA ALA A 303 -6.52 -0.90 27.30
C ALA A 303 -6.21 -1.61 28.63
N LYS A 304 -7.22 -1.83 29.49
CA LYS A 304 -7.07 -2.30 30.89
C LYS A 304 -6.54 -3.75 31.02
N GLN A 305 -5.38 -4.04 30.45
CA GLN A 305 -4.63 -5.28 30.65
C GLN A 305 -3.52 -4.96 31.65
N ARG A 306 -3.56 -5.65 32.79
CA ARG A 306 -2.48 -5.62 33.78
C ARG A 306 -1.27 -6.26 33.12
N ILE A 307 -0.33 -5.44 32.71
CA ILE A 307 1.00 -5.89 32.33
C ILE A 307 1.68 -6.42 33.59
N TYR A 308 2.46 -7.50 33.47
CA TYR A 308 3.15 -8.11 34.62
C TYR A 308 3.85 -7.05 35.49
N ASN A 309 3.48 -7.00 36.77
CA ASN A 309 4.26 -6.38 37.85
C ASN A 309 5.15 -7.47 38.49
N ASP A 310 6.00 -8.13 37.71
CA ASP A 310 7.29 -8.48 38.30
C ASP A 310 8.09 -7.18 38.29
N GLU A 311 8.83 -6.90 39.36
CA GLU A 311 9.52 -5.62 39.60
C GLU A 311 10.51 -5.22 38.47
N ASP A 312 10.72 -6.08 37.46
CA ASP A 312 11.59 -5.91 36.29
C ASP A 312 10.90 -5.91 34.89
N SER A 313 9.58 -6.11 34.75
CA SER A 313 8.93 -6.35 33.44
C SER A 313 7.76 -5.41 33.08
N THR A 314 7.82 -4.14 33.49
CA THR A 314 6.81 -3.15 33.08
C THR A 314 7.03 -2.77 31.61
N ILE A 315 6.01 -2.95 30.76
CA ILE A 315 6.03 -2.41 29.40
C ILE A 315 6.12 -0.88 29.52
N THR A 316 7.25 -0.35 29.07
CA THR A 316 7.57 1.09 29.17
C THR A 316 7.05 1.85 27.94
N GLU A 317 7.09 3.19 28.01
CA GLU A 317 6.77 4.05 26.88
C GLU A 317 7.67 3.72 25.69
N GLU A 318 8.95 3.53 25.99
CA GLU A 318 9.99 3.16 25.04
C GLU A 318 9.72 1.80 24.42
N THR A 319 9.31 0.80 25.21
CA THR A 319 8.94 -0.53 24.69
C THR A 319 7.80 -0.45 23.68
N ILE A 320 6.77 0.35 23.96
CA ILE A 320 5.64 0.53 23.02
C ILE A 320 6.07 1.30 21.78
N LYS A 321 6.87 2.37 21.93
CA LYS A 321 7.38 3.13 20.78
C LYS A 321 8.22 2.25 19.87
N GLN A 322 9.15 1.47 20.44
CA GLN A 322 9.95 0.50 19.70
C GLN A 322 9.10 -0.58 19.04
N PHE A 323 8.06 -1.07 19.71
CA PHE A 323 7.10 -2.01 19.11
C PHE A 323 6.42 -1.41 17.87
N LEU A 324 5.89 -0.19 17.96
CA LEU A 324 5.27 0.49 16.82
C LEU A 324 6.28 0.80 15.71
N GLN A 325 7.50 1.23 16.05
CA GLN A 325 8.59 1.46 15.09
C GLN A 325 8.99 0.17 14.38
N ASN A 326 9.07 -0.96 15.08
CA ASN A 326 9.36 -2.26 14.49
C ASN A 326 8.27 -2.69 13.51
N ILE A 327 6.99 -2.43 13.83
CA ILE A 327 5.89 -2.64 12.87
C ILE A 327 6.11 -1.78 11.64
N ILE A 328 6.27 -0.45 11.79
CA ILE A 328 6.50 0.49 10.69
C ILE A 328 7.68 0.07 9.82
N ARG A 329 8.79 -0.32 10.45
CA ARG A 329 9.99 -0.80 9.77
C ARG A 329 9.70 -2.05 8.95
N ASN A 330 9.08 -3.06 9.56
CA ASN A 330 8.79 -4.33 8.87
C ASN A 330 7.80 -4.15 7.70
N VAL A 331 6.89 -3.17 7.79
CA VAL A 331 6.01 -2.83 6.66
C VAL A 331 6.68 -1.95 5.61
N THR A 332 7.73 -1.21 5.95
CA THR A 332 8.43 -0.26 5.06
C THR A 332 9.54 -0.95 4.26
N ASP A 333 10.31 -1.83 4.89
CA ASP A 333 11.63 -2.30 4.44
C ASP A 333 11.63 -3.40 3.38
N PHE A 334 10.47 -3.76 2.82
CA PHE A 334 10.39 -4.87 1.88
C PHE A 334 10.34 -4.38 0.41
N PRO A 335 11.49 -4.34 -0.31
CA PRO A 335 11.49 -4.02 -1.73
C PRO A 335 10.88 -5.17 -2.55
N GLY A 336 9.86 -4.86 -3.35
CA GLY A 336 9.43 -5.74 -4.44
C GLY A 336 8.49 -6.89 -4.06
N LEU A 337 7.23 -6.55 -3.77
CA LEU A 337 6.11 -7.49 -3.55
C LEU A 337 5.56 -8.09 -4.87
N LYS A 338 6.43 -8.49 -5.80
CA LYS A 338 6.01 -9.02 -7.10
C LYS A 338 5.61 -10.49 -7.07
N THR A 339 6.17 -11.28 -6.14
CA THR A 339 5.91 -12.72 -6.04
C THR A 339 4.99 -13.03 -4.86
N GLN A 340 4.19 -14.09 -5.00
CA GLN A 340 3.34 -14.58 -3.90
C GLN A 340 4.17 -14.93 -2.66
N GLU A 341 5.36 -15.49 -2.84
CA GLU A 341 6.29 -15.82 -1.76
C GLU A 341 6.71 -14.59 -0.95
N ASN A 342 7.07 -13.48 -1.61
CA ASN A 342 7.43 -12.24 -0.92
C ASN A 342 6.23 -11.67 -0.14
N LYS A 343 5.01 -11.81 -0.66
CA LYS A 343 3.78 -11.38 0.04
C LYS A 343 3.54 -12.21 1.31
N LEU A 344 3.83 -13.51 1.28
CA LEU A 344 3.69 -14.40 2.43
C LEU A 344 4.75 -14.10 3.50
N ILE A 345 6.01 -13.87 3.11
CA ILE A 345 7.08 -13.47 4.05
C ILE A 345 6.73 -12.14 4.70
N TYR A 346 6.26 -11.17 3.91
CA TYR A 346 5.82 -9.87 4.40
C TYR A 346 4.70 -10.01 5.45
N ALA A 347 3.65 -10.77 5.14
CA ALA A 347 2.57 -11.03 6.08
C ALA A 347 3.06 -11.73 7.35
N GLY A 348 3.95 -12.73 7.22
CA GLY A 348 4.57 -13.42 8.35
C GLY A 348 5.33 -12.50 9.29
N ASN A 349 6.13 -11.56 8.74
CA ASN A 349 6.89 -10.59 9.53
C ASN A 349 5.97 -9.64 10.33
N ILE A 350 4.87 -9.19 9.73
CA ILE A 350 3.87 -8.38 10.44
C ILE A 350 3.30 -9.19 11.60
N VAL A 351 2.79 -10.40 11.31
CA VAL A 351 2.15 -11.29 12.29
C VAL A 351 3.07 -11.59 13.47
N ASP A 352 4.33 -11.93 13.19
CA ASP A 352 5.34 -12.19 14.22
C ASP A 352 5.52 -10.96 15.13
N THR A 353 5.74 -9.79 14.50
CA THR A 353 5.96 -8.53 15.21
C THR A 353 4.78 -8.18 16.10
N VAL A 354 3.55 -8.14 15.56
CA VAL A 354 2.36 -7.74 16.33
C VAL A 354 2.02 -8.74 17.43
N SER A 355 2.38 -10.01 17.27
CA SER A 355 2.12 -11.05 18.28
C SER A 355 3.15 -11.07 19.40
N SER A 356 4.38 -10.59 19.17
CA SER A 356 5.51 -10.68 20.12
C SER A 356 5.20 -10.11 21.51
N ILE A 357 4.51 -8.96 21.57
CA ILE A 357 4.18 -8.26 22.83
C ILE A 357 3.17 -9.01 23.71
N TRP A 358 2.41 -9.95 23.13
CA TRP A 358 1.36 -10.70 23.83
C TRP A 358 1.90 -11.78 24.77
N GLU A 359 3.22 -11.99 24.83
CA GLU A 359 3.86 -12.77 25.88
C GLU A 359 3.68 -12.12 27.27
N SER A 360 3.72 -10.79 27.32
CA SER A 360 3.76 -9.99 28.56
C SER A 360 2.39 -9.48 29.01
N ILE A 361 1.32 -9.88 28.30
CA ILE A 361 -0.06 -9.44 28.53
C ILE A 361 -0.80 -10.45 29.41
N GLU A 362 -1.46 -10.01 30.49
CA GLU A 362 -2.29 -10.87 31.34
C GLU A 362 -3.61 -11.25 30.65
N ARG A 363 -4.05 -12.50 30.85
CA ARG A 363 -5.36 -12.99 30.42
C ARG A 363 -6.48 -12.12 31.03
N PRO A 364 -7.29 -11.41 30.22
CA PRO A 364 -8.37 -10.58 30.74
C PRO A 364 -9.51 -11.42 31.33
N LYS A 365 -10.23 -10.84 32.30
CA LYS A 365 -11.39 -11.48 32.92
C LYS A 365 -12.64 -11.24 32.09
N VAL A 366 -13.36 -12.32 31.79
CA VAL A 366 -14.66 -12.23 31.11
C VAL A 366 -15.76 -11.98 32.14
N ASN A 367 -16.47 -10.87 31.96
CA ASN A 367 -17.60 -10.46 32.79
C ASN A 367 -18.90 -10.74 32.02
N ASN A 368 -19.70 -11.69 32.52
CA ASN A 368 -20.92 -12.13 31.84
C ASN A 368 -21.87 -10.96 31.54
N GLY A 369 -22.36 -10.87 30.31
CA GLY A 369 -23.24 -9.79 29.84
C GLY A 369 -22.54 -8.45 29.53
N ILE A 370 -21.22 -8.34 29.70
CA ILE A 370 -20.45 -7.15 29.32
C ILE A 370 -19.69 -7.44 28.02
N SER A 371 -20.26 -7.02 26.89
CA SER A 371 -19.74 -7.30 25.54
C SER A 371 -18.26 -6.93 25.36
N SER A 372 -17.81 -5.80 25.89
CA SER A 372 -16.40 -5.38 25.79
C SER A 372 -15.42 -6.40 26.40
N SER A 373 -15.80 -7.08 27.49
CA SER A 373 -14.94 -8.08 28.14
C SER A 373 -14.79 -9.38 27.35
N TYR A 374 -15.78 -9.73 26.52
CA TYR A 374 -15.71 -10.88 25.60
C TYR A 374 -14.75 -10.57 24.45
N TYR A 375 -14.83 -9.36 23.91
CA TYR A 375 -13.91 -8.88 22.87
C TYR A 375 -12.46 -8.80 23.36
N GLU A 376 -12.22 -8.20 24.52
CA GLU A 376 -10.88 -8.15 25.13
C GLU A 376 -10.30 -9.57 25.29
N PHE A 377 -11.12 -10.53 25.73
CA PHE A 377 -10.71 -11.93 25.83
C PHE A 377 -10.46 -12.59 24.48
N ALA A 378 -11.27 -12.30 23.47
CA ALA A 378 -11.06 -12.82 22.12
C ALA A 378 -9.76 -12.29 21.49
N TYR A 379 -9.44 -11.00 21.66
CA TYR A 379 -8.17 -10.44 21.19
C TYR A 379 -6.99 -11.14 21.85
N TYR A 380 -7.05 -11.29 23.17
CA TYR A 380 -6.04 -12.03 23.93
C TYR A 380 -5.89 -13.47 23.46
N ALA A 381 -7.00 -14.19 23.32
CA ALA A 381 -7.01 -15.59 22.90
C ALA A 381 -6.31 -15.78 21.56
N VAL A 382 -6.71 -15.00 20.54
CA VAL A 382 -6.14 -15.09 19.20
C VAL A 382 -4.66 -14.71 19.22
N MET A 383 -4.31 -13.55 19.77
CA MET A 383 -2.93 -13.06 19.70
C MET A 383 -1.96 -13.92 20.53
N ARG A 384 -2.42 -14.48 21.66
CA ARG A 384 -1.62 -15.42 22.44
C ARG A 384 -1.41 -16.74 21.71
N LEU A 385 -2.43 -17.27 21.02
CA LEU A 385 -2.29 -18.45 20.17
C LEU A 385 -1.34 -18.17 19.00
N THR A 386 -1.52 -17.04 18.30
CA THR A 386 -0.65 -16.61 17.21
C THR A 386 0.80 -16.58 17.65
N ARG A 387 1.12 -15.89 18.75
CA ARG A 387 2.49 -15.81 19.29
C ARG A 387 3.06 -17.19 19.59
N ASN A 388 2.30 -18.02 20.31
CA ASN A 388 2.77 -19.35 20.72
C ASN A 388 2.97 -20.28 19.51
N TRP A 389 2.10 -20.23 18.52
CA TRP A 389 2.19 -21.09 17.34
C TRP A 389 3.33 -20.65 16.43
N MET A 390 3.51 -19.34 16.23
CA MET A 390 4.64 -18.77 15.50
C MET A 390 5.99 -19.21 16.11
N ALA A 391 6.12 -19.15 17.43
CA ALA A 391 7.37 -19.50 18.13
C ALA A 391 7.74 -21.00 18.08
N HIS A 392 6.79 -21.90 17.80
CA HIS A 392 6.97 -23.33 18.01
C HIS A 392 6.73 -24.22 16.79
N GLN A 393 5.76 -23.91 15.92
CA GLN A 393 5.41 -24.77 14.77
C GLN A 393 5.14 -23.99 13.48
N GLY A 394 5.01 -22.67 13.54
CA GLY A 394 4.50 -21.85 12.45
C GLY A 394 2.98 -22.00 12.25
N ILE A 395 2.42 -21.13 11.42
CA ILE A 395 0.99 -21.09 11.13
C ILE A 395 0.82 -21.20 9.60
N LYS A 396 -0.01 -22.14 9.15
CA LYS A 396 -0.30 -22.29 7.72
C LYS A 396 -1.28 -21.23 7.23
N GLY A 397 -1.06 -20.77 6.00
CA GLY A 397 -1.99 -19.85 5.33
C GLY A 397 -1.91 -18.40 5.81
N ILE A 398 -0.80 -17.97 6.43
CA ILE A 398 -0.60 -16.54 6.72
C ILE A 398 -0.57 -15.77 5.40
N ASP A 399 -1.52 -14.87 5.23
CA ASP A 399 -1.60 -13.94 4.11
C ASP A 399 -1.80 -12.51 4.62
N ILE A 400 -1.92 -11.55 3.68
CA ILE A 400 -2.07 -10.15 4.04
C ILE A 400 -3.38 -9.86 4.79
N GLN A 401 -4.45 -10.63 4.52
CA GLN A 401 -5.71 -10.48 5.24
C GLN A 401 -5.53 -10.87 6.70
N PHE A 402 -4.92 -12.03 6.98
CA PHE A 402 -4.66 -12.45 8.35
C PHE A 402 -3.68 -11.50 9.06
N ALA A 403 -2.65 -10.99 8.36
CA ALA A 403 -1.74 -10.01 8.93
C ALA A 403 -2.46 -8.71 9.34
N SER A 404 -3.33 -8.18 8.48
CA SER A 404 -4.18 -7.01 8.80
C SER A 404 -5.13 -7.28 9.95
N PHE A 405 -5.71 -8.48 10.02
CA PHE A 405 -6.59 -8.90 11.12
C PHE A 405 -5.83 -8.96 12.44
N ALA A 406 -4.69 -9.65 12.48
CA ALA A 406 -3.83 -9.75 13.65
C ALA A 406 -3.32 -8.37 14.11
N PHE A 407 -2.96 -7.49 13.16
CA PHE A 407 -2.60 -6.10 13.47
C PHE A 407 -3.74 -5.37 14.17
N LEU A 408 -4.95 -5.41 13.60
CA LEU A 408 -6.11 -4.73 14.18
C LEU A 408 -6.44 -5.25 15.59
N LEU A 409 -6.46 -6.58 15.77
CA LEU A 409 -6.68 -7.18 17.09
C LEU A 409 -5.60 -6.73 18.08
N SER A 410 -4.34 -6.68 17.64
CA SER A 410 -3.24 -6.21 18.47
C SER A 410 -3.44 -4.76 18.89
N MET A 411 -3.77 -3.87 17.95
CA MET A 411 -3.96 -2.44 18.25
C MET A 411 -5.14 -2.22 19.19
N LYS A 412 -6.30 -2.86 18.93
CA LYS A 412 -7.50 -2.73 19.79
C LYS A 412 -7.33 -3.41 21.15
N GLY A 413 -6.48 -4.43 21.23
CA GLY A 413 -6.18 -5.14 22.46
C GLY A 413 -5.23 -4.39 23.38
N ILE A 414 -4.31 -3.62 22.82
CA ILE A 414 -3.26 -2.91 23.56
C ILE A 414 -3.67 -1.47 23.88
N PHE A 415 -4.29 -0.75 22.93
CA PHE A 415 -4.52 0.69 23.04
C PHE A 415 -5.98 1.05 23.34
N ASP A 416 -6.16 2.02 24.25
CA ASP A 416 -7.45 2.63 24.57
C ASP A 416 -7.59 3.97 23.84
N VAL A 417 -7.95 3.89 22.55
CA VAL A 417 -8.13 5.05 21.67
C VAL A 417 -9.15 6.04 22.22
N GLY A 418 -10.12 5.59 23.04
CA GLY A 418 -11.12 6.46 23.66
C GLY A 418 -10.55 7.55 24.56
N LYS A 419 -9.27 7.45 24.94
CA LYS A 419 -8.55 8.44 25.76
C LYS A 419 -7.75 9.46 24.95
N PHE A 420 -7.69 9.35 23.63
CA PHE A 420 -6.98 10.31 22.78
C PHE A 420 -7.77 11.61 22.59
N SER A 421 -7.18 12.62 21.95
CA SER A 421 -7.91 13.81 21.53
C SER A 421 -9.04 13.42 20.56
N ILE A 422 -10.15 14.17 20.53
CA ILE A 422 -11.27 13.89 19.60
C ILE A 422 -10.77 13.86 18.14
N LYS A 423 -9.82 14.73 17.80
CA LYS A 423 -9.19 14.78 16.47
C LYS A 423 -8.49 13.46 16.14
N ASP A 424 -7.65 12.96 17.05
CA ASP A 424 -6.87 11.75 16.82
C ASP A 424 -7.73 10.47 16.90
N GLN A 425 -8.77 10.49 17.74
CA GLN A 425 -9.81 9.45 17.74
C GLN A 425 -10.47 9.32 16.37
N ASN A 426 -10.87 10.45 15.77
CA ASN A 426 -11.50 10.46 14.46
C ASN A 426 -10.52 10.04 13.37
N ALA A 427 -9.25 10.48 13.45
CA ALA A 427 -8.21 10.05 12.52
C ALA A 427 -7.98 8.54 12.59
N PHE A 428 -7.87 7.98 13.79
CA PHE A 428 -7.70 6.54 13.99
C PHE A 428 -8.90 5.76 13.45
N ARG A 429 -10.13 6.18 13.78
CA ARG A 429 -11.35 5.53 13.29
C ARG A 429 -11.46 5.56 11.77
N LYS A 430 -11.05 6.65 11.12
CA LYS A 430 -11.02 6.75 9.65
C LYS A 430 -10.07 5.72 9.03
N GLU A 431 -8.91 5.50 9.63
CA GLU A 431 -7.97 4.46 9.15
C GLU A 431 -8.46 3.04 9.50
N GLU A 432 -9.09 2.86 10.66
CA GLU A 432 -9.74 1.60 11.04
C GLU A 432 -10.86 1.22 10.06
N GLU A 433 -11.71 2.17 9.66
CA GLU A 433 -12.76 1.96 8.64
C GLU A 433 -12.15 1.52 7.30
N LYS A 434 -11.06 2.16 6.85
CA LYS A 434 -10.33 1.73 5.64
C LYS A 434 -9.79 0.30 5.78
N LEU A 435 -9.30 -0.08 6.96
CA LEU A 435 -8.82 -1.44 7.21
C LEU A 435 -9.97 -2.44 7.20
N VAL A 436 -11.15 -2.06 7.69
CA VAL A 436 -12.36 -2.88 7.63
C VAL A 436 -12.79 -3.09 6.17
N ASP A 437 -12.82 -2.01 5.38
CA ASP A 437 -13.17 -2.04 3.96
C ASP A 437 -12.19 -2.90 3.13
N PHE A 438 -10.93 -2.95 3.54
CA PHE A 438 -9.90 -3.81 2.94
C PHE A 438 -10.25 -5.31 2.99
N PHE A 439 -11.03 -5.76 3.98
CA PHE A 439 -11.50 -7.16 4.04
C PHE A 439 -12.64 -7.47 3.04
N GLY A 440 -13.15 -6.47 2.32
CA GLY A 440 -14.18 -6.60 1.28
C GLY A 440 -15.62 -6.52 1.80
N TYR A 441 -16.58 -6.79 0.91
CA TYR A 441 -18.03 -6.80 1.19
C TYR A 441 -18.66 -8.09 0.67
N ASN A 442 -18.31 -9.24 1.26
CA ASN A 442 -19.04 -10.48 0.99
C ASN A 442 -20.12 -10.64 2.07
N THR A 443 -21.23 -9.94 1.87
CA THR A 443 -22.32 -9.84 2.84
C THR A 443 -23.26 -11.03 2.77
N VAL A 444 -22.97 -12.08 3.55
CA VAL A 444 -24.09 -12.77 4.22
C VAL A 444 -24.33 -11.98 5.50
N ALA A 445 -25.40 -11.21 5.53
CA ALA A 445 -25.73 -10.41 6.70
C ALA A 445 -25.86 -11.32 7.93
N TYR A 446 -25.06 -11.07 8.97
CA TYR A 446 -25.02 -11.85 10.20
C TYR A 446 -26.41 -11.96 10.87
N GLN A 447 -27.27 -10.97 10.61
CA GLN A 447 -28.63 -10.86 11.11
C GLN A 447 -29.63 -11.85 10.48
N THR A 448 -29.29 -12.50 9.36
CA THR A 448 -30.18 -13.48 8.70
C THR A 448 -29.89 -14.93 9.11
N LEU A 449 -28.92 -15.15 10.00
CA LEU A 449 -28.42 -16.47 10.39
C LEU A 449 -28.80 -16.81 11.84
N ASP A 450 -29.07 -18.09 12.12
CA ASP A 450 -29.17 -18.60 13.50
C ASP A 450 -27.76 -18.77 14.08
N ILE A 451 -27.23 -17.67 14.60
CA ILE A 451 -25.88 -17.59 15.16
C ILE A 451 -25.68 -18.54 16.33
N GLU A 452 -26.70 -18.73 17.17
CA GLU A 452 -26.61 -19.64 18.30
C GLU A 452 -26.42 -21.07 17.82
N GLU A 453 -27.25 -21.53 16.89
CA GLU A 453 -27.11 -22.86 16.29
C GLU A 453 -25.72 -23.04 15.66
N ILE A 454 -25.26 -22.04 14.90
CA ILE A 454 -24.00 -22.14 14.17
C ILE A 454 -22.80 -22.12 15.12
N MET A 455 -22.74 -21.22 16.10
CA MET A 455 -21.64 -21.18 17.06
C MET A 455 -21.56 -22.46 17.91
N HIS A 456 -22.71 -23.02 18.31
CA HIS A 456 -22.73 -24.30 19.00
C HIS A 456 -22.32 -25.47 18.09
N LYS A 457 -22.70 -25.45 16.80
CA LYS A 457 -22.24 -26.45 15.82
C LYS A 457 -20.74 -26.36 15.60
N GLU A 458 -20.20 -25.17 15.41
CA GLU A 458 -18.76 -24.95 15.22
C GLU A 458 -17.94 -25.32 16.47
N TYR A 459 -18.45 -25.02 17.66
CA TYR A 459 -17.83 -25.48 18.90
C TYR A 459 -17.75 -27.02 18.96
N ARG A 460 -18.86 -27.72 18.66
CA ARG A 460 -18.91 -29.19 18.63
C ARG A 460 -17.95 -29.78 17.59
N ASN A 461 -17.92 -29.21 16.38
CA ASN A 461 -17.01 -29.63 15.31
C ASN A 461 -15.55 -29.45 15.75
N THR A 462 -15.22 -28.30 16.33
CA THR A 462 -13.87 -28.02 16.84
C THR A 462 -13.49 -29.00 17.95
N TYR A 463 -14.43 -29.31 18.86
CA TYR A 463 -14.22 -30.29 19.92
C TYR A 463 -13.89 -31.68 19.36
N GLN A 464 -14.70 -32.17 18.42
CA GLN A 464 -14.46 -33.46 17.77
C GLN A 464 -13.11 -33.49 17.04
N ASN A 465 -12.73 -32.39 16.38
CA ASN A 465 -11.43 -32.30 15.71
C ASN A 465 -10.26 -32.38 16.70
N VAL A 466 -10.36 -31.71 17.85
CA VAL A 466 -9.35 -31.79 18.93
C VAL A 466 -9.30 -33.19 19.52
N GLU A 467 -10.45 -33.79 19.82
CA GLU A 467 -10.55 -35.16 20.36
C GLU A 467 -9.89 -36.17 19.42
N ASN A 468 -10.16 -36.08 18.11
CA ASN A 468 -9.53 -36.95 17.10
C ASN A 468 -8.02 -36.69 16.93
N ALA A 469 -7.55 -35.48 17.26
CA ALA A 469 -6.14 -35.11 17.12
C ALA A 469 -5.26 -35.56 18.30
N ILE A 470 -5.85 -35.96 19.42
CA ILE A 470 -5.15 -36.40 20.63
C ILE A 470 -5.18 -37.94 20.70
N PRO A 471 -4.03 -38.65 20.70
CA PRO A 471 -4.01 -40.13 20.69
C PRO A 471 -4.66 -40.75 21.94
N GLN A 472 -5.55 -41.74 21.76
CA GLN A 472 -6.31 -42.40 22.84
C GLN A 472 -5.47 -43.16 23.90
N ASN A 473 -4.20 -43.47 23.64
CA ASN A 473 -3.34 -44.27 24.51
C ASN A 473 -2.31 -43.45 25.31
N TYR A 474 -2.49 -42.14 25.43
CA TYR A 474 -1.50 -41.27 26.05
C TYR A 474 -1.69 -41.14 27.57
N SER A 475 -0.65 -41.46 28.34
CA SER A 475 -0.61 -41.37 29.81
C SER A 475 -0.07 -40.04 30.35
N GLY A 476 0.21 -39.07 29.47
CA GLY A 476 0.78 -37.76 29.82
C GLY A 476 -0.27 -36.66 29.86
N GLN A 477 -0.36 -35.97 31.00
CA GLN A 477 -0.92 -34.64 31.37
C GLN A 477 -1.94 -33.85 30.50
N MET A 478 -2.12 -34.11 29.22
CA MET A 478 -3.11 -33.46 28.38
C MET A 478 -4.48 -34.13 28.54
N ARG A 479 -5.22 -33.75 29.59
CA ARG A 479 -6.66 -34.03 29.64
C ARG A 479 -7.34 -33.11 28.62
N LEU A 480 -8.26 -33.64 27.81
CA LEU A 480 -9.27 -32.80 27.15
C LEU A 480 -9.80 -31.84 28.22
N PRO A 481 -9.85 -30.52 27.95
CA PRO A 481 -10.26 -29.57 28.96
C PRO A 481 -11.57 -30.05 29.59
N GLU A 482 -11.55 -30.35 30.89
CA GLU A 482 -12.76 -30.76 31.65
C GLU A 482 -13.84 -29.64 31.63
N LYS A 483 -13.48 -28.47 31.10
CA LYS A 483 -14.31 -27.27 30.97
C LYS A 483 -14.31 -26.77 29.54
N GLU A 484 -15.53 -26.59 29.04
CA GLU A 484 -16.15 -25.57 28.19
C GLU A 484 -15.34 -24.33 27.67
N ASP A 485 -14.04 -24.17 27.89
CA ASP A 485 -13.24 -22.98 27.52
C ASP A 485 -12.80 -23.04 26.04
N PRO A 486 -13.30 -22.14 25.16
CA PRO A 486 -12.92 -22.14 23.75
C PRO A 486 -11.45 -21.89 23.48
N PHE A 487 -10.79 -21.07 24.30
CA PHE A 487 -9.36 -20.79 24.15
C PHE A 487 -8.52 -22.05 24.45
N ALA A 488 -8.83 -22.74 25.55
CA ALA A 488 -8.15 -23.98 25.91
C ALA A 488 -8.37 -25.06 24.83
N LEU A 489 -9.57 -25.12 24.27
CA LEU A 489 -9.92 -26.08 23.22
C LEU A 489 -9.05 -25.90 21.97
N ILE A 490 -8.91 -24.68 21.48
CA ILE A 490 -8.10 -24.43 20.26
C ILE A 490 -6.61 -24.49 20.58
N SER A 491 -6.19 -24.03 21.76
CA SER A 491 -4.80 -24.13 22.21
C SER A 491 -4.28 -25.57 22.17
N ALA A 492 -5.13 -26.56 22.47
CA ALA A 492 -4.80 -27.98 22.40
C ALA A 492 -4.32 -28.44 21.01
N LEU A 493 -4.84 -27.87 19.92
CA LEU A 493 -4.44 -28.25 18.56
C LEU A 493 -2.95 -27.98 18.29
N GLY A 494 -2.40 -26.93 18.89
CA GLY A 494 -0.99 -26.55 18.74
C GLY A 494 -0.07 -27.10 19.82
N HIS A 495 -0.55 -27.98 20.71
CA HIS A 495 0.27 -28.60 21.76
C HIS A 495 1.32 -29.56 21.17
N SER A 496 2.46 -29.75 21.85
CA SER A 496 3.55 -30.63 21.40
C SER A 496 3.10 -32.05 21.04
N ASP A 497 2.07 -32.52 21.73
CA ASP A 497 1.57 -33.89 21.68
C ASP A 497 0.40 -34.06 20.70
N SER A 498 -0.06 -32.99 20.05
CA SER A 498 -1.13 -33.00 19.07
C SER A 498 -0.62 -33.54 17.72
N CYS A 499 -1.30 -34.53 17.14
CA CYS A 499 -0.92 -35.09 15.83
C CYS A 499 -1.22 -34.13 14.66
N VAL A 500 -1.95 -33.03 14.91
CA VAL A 500 -2.25 -31.98 13.93
C VAL A 500 -1.49 -30.68 14.21
N ARG A 501 -0.51 -30.68 15.13
CA ARG A 501 0.29 -29.49 15.49
C ARG A 501 0.89 -28.81 14.26
N GLU A 502 1.45 -29.58 13.33
CA GLU A 502 2.05 -29.05 12.08
C GLU A 502 1.01 -28.63 11.02
N ARG A 503 -0.29 -28.74 11.33
CA ARG A 503 -1.39 -28.41 10.42
C ARG A 503 -2.20 -27.20 10.89
N VAL A 504 -1.91 -26.63 12.06
CA VAL A 504 -2.59 -25.42 12.53
C VAL A 504 -2.45 -24.29 11.52
N SER A 505 -3.53 -23.54 11.32
CA SER A 505 -3.63 -22.53 10.29
C SER A 505 -4.36 -21.28 10.79
N VAL A 506 -4.38 -20.25 9.94
CA VAL A 506 -5.17 -19.03 10.18
C VAL A 506 -6.65 -19.33 10.39
N THR A 507 -7.18 -20.41 9.82
CA THR A 507 -8.58 -20.84 10.00
C THR A 507 -8.91 -21.15 11.46
N GLU A 508 -8.02 -21.83 12.18
CA GLU A 508 -8.22 -22.11 13.61
C GLU A 508 -8.16 -20.83 14.45
N LEU A 509 -7.37 -19.83 14.05
CA LEU A 509 -7.27 -18.55 14.75
C LEU A 509 -8.53 -17.70 14.53
N TYR A 510 -9.09 -17.70 13.32
CA TYR A 510 -10.41 -17.11 13.07
C TYR A 510 -11.49 -17.80 13.91
N LYS A 511 -11.50 -19.14 13.97
CA LYS A 511 -12.42 -19.89 14.84
C LYS A 511 -12.24 -19.53 16.31
N ALA A 512 -11.01 -19.34 16.79
CA ALA A 512 -10.75 -18.91 18.16
C ALA A 512 -11.37 -17.57 18.46
N PHE A 513 -11.24 -16.62 17.53
CA PHE A 513 -11.90 -15.33 17.65
C PHE A 513 -13.41 -15.49 17.82
N TRP A 514 -14.05 -16.22 16.91
CA TRP A 514 -15.50 -16.45 16.91
C TRP A 514 -16.03 -17.08 18.19
N LEU A 515 -15.43 -18.20 18.59
CA LEU A 515 -15.87 -18.91 19.78
C LEU A 515 -15.64 -18.07 21.04
N CYS A 516 -14.54 -17.31 21.12
CA CYS A 516 -14.28 -16.44 22.29
C CYS A 516 -15.17 -15.20 22.31
N VAL A 517 -15.54 -14.61 21.16
CA VAL A 517 -16.52 -13.50 21.13
C VAL A 517 -17.89 -13.98 21.60
N TYR A 518 -18.32 -15.18 21.17
CA TYR A 518 -19.64 -15.70 21.52
C TYR A 518 -19.68 -16.27 22.93
N PHE A 519 -18.77 -17.19 23.27
CA PHE A 519 -18.76 -17.91 24.53
C PHE A 519 -17.92 -17.25 25.63
N GLY A 520 -17.03 -16.32 25.29
CA GLY A 520 -16.05 -15.81 26.24
C GLY A 520 -15.09 -16.91 26.68
N ASP A 521 -14.84 -17.01 27.99
CA ASP A 521 -13.94 -17.99 28.60
C ASP A 521 -14.62 -19.33 28.92
N LYS A 522 -15.94 -19.47 28.68
CA LYS A 522 -16.73 -20.68 28.97
C LYS A 522 -17.97 -20.79 28.08
N ASN A 523 -18.19 -21.93 27.43
CA ASN A 523 -19.31 -22.19 26.54
C ASN A 523 -20.71 -22.17 27.18
N SER A 524 -20.82 -22.23 28.51
CA SER A 524 -22.07 -21.99 29.25
C SER A 524 -22.46 -20.51 29.32
N ARG A 525 -21.58 -19.61 28.92
CA ARG A 525 -21.88 -18.18 28.75
C ARG A 525 -22.12 -17.92 27.28
N SER A 526 -23.04 -17.03 26.96
CA SER A 526 -23.21 -16.54 25.58
C SER A 526 -23.44 -15.05 25.59
N LEU A 527 -22.73 -14.34 24.70
CA LEU A 527 -23.09 -12.99 24.34
C LEU A 527 -24.23 -13.06 23.32
N LYS A 528 -25.38 -12.46 23.64
CA LYS A 528 -26.48 -12.41 22.67
C LYS A 528 -26.08 -11.53 21.49
N PRO A 529 -26.44 -11.89 20.25
CA PRO A 529 -26.16 -11.09 19.06
C PRO A 529 -26.63 -9.63 19.18
N GLU A 530 -27.77 -9.41 19.84
CA GLU A 530 -28.38 -8.09 20.06
C GLU A 530 -27.58 -7.17 21.00
N ASP A 531 -26.74 -7.75 21.87
CA ASP A 531 -25.89 -7.01 22.81
C ASP A 531 -24.56 -6.56 22.18
N ASN A 532 -24.37 -6.88 20.89
CA ASN A 532 -23.14 -6.63 20.17
C ASN A 532 -23.08 -5.20 19.61
N LYS A 533 -22.31 -4.33 20.28
CA LYS A 533 -22.18 -2.91 19.90
C LYS A 533 -21.02 -2.60 18.95
N ASN A 534 -20.14 -3.58 18.66
CA ASN A 534 -18.92 -3.34 17.90
C ASN A 534 -19.14 -3.61 16.40
N ARG A 535 -19.76 -2.64 15.70
CA ARG A 535 -20.16 -2.78 14.29
C ARG A 535 -19.02 -3.11 13.35
N ASP A 536 -17.83 -2.56 13.60
CA ASP A 536 -16.66 -2.77 12.72
C ASP A 536 -16.13 -4.20 12.84
N ILE A 537 -16.15 -4.74 14.06
CA ILE A 537 -15.82 -6.15 14.25
C ILE A 537 -16.91 -7.04 13.67
N ILE A 538 -18.19 -6.70 13.80
CA ILE A 538 -19.27 -7.44 13.11
C ILE A 538 -19.07 -7.44 11.58
N LYS A 539 -18.64 -6.34 10.97
CA LYS A 539 -18.33 -6.30 9.52
C LYS A 539 -17.14 -7.20 9.16
N ILE A 540 -16.05 -7.13 9.92
CA ILE A 540 -14.89 -8.02 9.75
C ILE A 540 -15.32 -9.48 9.89
N LEU A 541 -16.16 -9.75 10.89
CA LEU A 541 -16.77 -11.04 11.16
C LEU A 541 -17.61 -11.53 9.97
N GLU A 542 -18.53 -10.72 9.43
CA GLU A 542 -19.35 -11.06 8.24
C GLU A 542 -18.49 -11.48 7.04
N ASN A 543 -17.33 -10.85 6.83
CA ASN A 543 -16.43 -11.18 5.72
C ASN A 543 -15.63 -12.47 5.96
N ILE A 544 -15.13 -12.68 7.18
CA ILE A 544 -14.36 -13.88 7.56
C ILE A 544 -15.27 -15.11 7.69
N TYR A 545 -16.58 -14.93 7.82
CA TYR A 545 -17.54 -16.02 7.90
C TYR A 545 -17.62 -16.88 6.63
N SER A 546 -17.23 -16.33 5.47
CA SER A 546 -17.17 -17.06 4.20
C SER A 546 -16.17 -18.23 4.19
N TYR A 547 -15.25 -18.30 5.15
CA TYR A 547 -14.32 -19.42 5.33
C TYR A 547 -14.95 -20.69 5.94
N GLN A 548 -16.24 -20.67 6.29
CA GLN A 548 -16.99 -21.81 6.85
C GLN A 548 -18.04 -22.43 5.90
N ALA A 549 -18.30 -21.82 4.73
CA ALA A 549 -19.34 -22.24 3.79
C ALA A 549 -18.85 -23.26 2.75
#